data_AF-A0A956RPN1-F1
#
_entry.id   AF-A0A956RPN1-F1
#
_cell.length_a   1.000
_cell.length_b   1.000
_cell.length_c   1.000
_cell.angle_alpha   90.00
_cell.angle_beta   90.00
_cell.angle_gamma   90.00
#
_symmetry.space_group_name_H-M   'P 1'
#
loop_
_entity.id
_entity.type
_entity.pdbx_description
1 polymer ?
#
loop_
_entity_poly.entity_id
_entity_poly.type
_entity_poly.pdbx_seq_one_letter_code
_entity_poly.pdbx_strand_id
1 'polypeptide(L)' 'MGYKIEEIEGIGPVFAEKLSAMGITTTEELLDKCAAPQGRETVSGATGVTAG' A
#
# COMPACT_ATOMS: atom_id res chain seq x y z
N MET A 1 6.10 15.27 0.03
CA MET A 1 5.41 15.32 1.33
C MET A 1 4.48 14.13 1.34
N GLY A 2 4.92 13.04 1.96
CA GLY A 2 4.11 11.83 2.08
C GLY A 2 3.08 11.97 3.20
N TYR A 3 1.83 11.59 2.93
CA TYR A 3 0.81 11.41 3.96
C TYR A 3 1.00 10.03 4.58
N LYS A 4 0.56 9.85 5.83
CA LYS A 4 0.50 8.51 6.39
C LYS A 4 -0.53 7.70 5.64
N ILE A 5 -0.24 6.41 5.44
CA ILE A 5 -1.11 5.56 4.64
C ILE A 5 -2.49 5.35 5.27
N GLU A 6 -2.58 5.43 6.60
CA GLU A 6 -3.83 5.36 7.38
C GLU A 6 -4.74 6.60 7.22
N GLU A 7 -4.20 7.72 6.71
CA GLU A 7 -4.97 8.95 6.45
C GLU A 7 -5.63 8.94 5.06
N ILE A 8 -5.32 7.95 4.23
CA ILE A 8 -5.87 7.83 2.87
C ILE A 8 -7.28 7.24 2.92
N GLU A 9 -8.24 7.97 2.35
CA GLU A 9 -9.62 7.49 2.22
C GLU A 9 -9.66 6.12 1.50
N GLY A 10 -10.38 5.17 2.10
CA GLY A 10 -10.46 3.79 1.60
C GLY A 10 -9.38 2.85 2.16
N ILE A 11 -8.33 3.35 2.82
CA ILE A 11 -7.35 2.51 3.52
C ILE A 11 -7.76 2.39 5.00
N GLY A 12 -8.59 1.40 5.30
CA GLY A 12 -8.95 1.05 6.67
C GLY A 12 -7.79 0.40 7.46
N PRO A 13 -7.92 0.24 8.78
CA PRO A 13 -6.85 -0.23 9.67
C PRO A 13 -6.27 -1.59 9.26
N VAL A 14 -7.10 -2.50 8.76
CA VAL A 14 -6.65 -3.83 8.28
C VAL A 14 -5.68 -3.70 7.10
N PHE A 15 -5.94 -2.81 6.16
CA PHE A 15 -5.04 -2.61 5.01
C PHE A 15 -3.82 -1.78 5.41
N ALA A 16 -3.97 -0.79 6.29
CA ALA A 16 -2.86 -0.03 6.84
C ALA A 16 -1.84 -0.94 7.56
N GLU A 17 -2.31 -1.92 8.35
CA GLU A 17 -1.44 -2.92 8.99
C GLU A 17 -0.72 -3.81 7.98
N LYS A 18 -1.43 -4.31 6.96
CA LYS A 18 -0.80 -5.13 5.90
C LYS A 18 0.25 -4.36 5.11
N LEU A 19 -0.02 -3.10 4.78
CA LEU A 19 0.94 -2.22 4.10
C LEU A 19 2.14 -1.92 5.01
N SER A 20 1.92 -1.62 6.29
CA SER A 20 2.98 -1.38 7.26
C SER A 20 3.88 -2.61 7.46
N ALA A 21 3.31 -3.83 7.44
CA ALA A 21 4.09 -5.07 7.49
C ALA A 21 5.02 -5.26 6.28
N MET A 22 4.76 -4.55 5.18
CA MET A 22 5.64 -4.49 4.00
C MET A 22 6.61 -3.30 4.02
N GLY A 23 6.62 -2.51 5.09
CA GLY A 23 7.37 -1.26 5.18
C GLY A 23 6.75 -0.09 4.41
N ILE A 24 5.45 -0.15 4.11
CA ILE A 24 4.70 0.92 3.42
C ILE A 24 3.85 1.65 4.47
N THR A 25 4.35 2.77 4.96
CA THR A 25 3.70 3.61 5.97
C THR A 25 3.28 4.97 5.43
N THR A 26 3.81 5.35 4.27
CA THR A 26 3.53 6.61 3.60
C THR A 26 3.08 6.42 2.15
N THR A 27 2.46 7.46 1.59
CA THR A 27 2.09 7.49 0.18
C THR A 27 3.30 7.44 -0.76
N GLU A 28 4.45 8.01 -0.37
CA GLU A 28 5.68 7.99 -1.17
C GLU A 28 6.21 6.55 -1.28
N GLU A 29 6.28 5.83 -0.16
CA GLU A 29 6.67 4.41 -0.16
C GLU A 29 5.70 3.54 -0.98
N LEU A 30 4.39 3.82 -0.92
CA LEU A 30 3.41 3.10 -1.74
C LEU A 30 3.66 3.34 -3.24
N LEU A 31 3.86 4.60 -3.63
CA LEU A 31 4.13 4.97 -5.03
C LEU A 31 5.41 4.32 -5.53
N ASP A 32 6.49 4.37 -4.75
CA ASP A 32 7.77 3.75 -5.09
C ASP A 32 7.65 2.23 -5.22
N LYS A 33 6.96 1.57 -4.27
CA LYS A 33 6.76 0.12 -4.31
C LYS A 33 5.87 -0.32 -5.47
N CYS A 34 4.91 0.49 -5.88
CA CYS A 34 3.93 0.18 -6.93
C CYS A 34 4.29 0.77 -8.32
N ALA A 35 5.46 1.39 -8.48
CA ALA A 35 5.89 2.03 -9.73
C ALA A 35 5.98 1.07 -10.93
N ALA A 36 6.19 -0.23 -10.68
CA ALA A 36 6.28 -1.27 -11.70
C ALA A 36 5.16 -2.33 -11.56
N PRO A 37 4.81 -3.06 -12.64
CA PRO A 37 3.83 -4.15 -12.59
C PRO A 37 4.13 -5.19 -11.49
N GLN A 38 5.37 -5.67 -11.37
CA GLN A 38 5.75 -6.61 -10.32
C GLN A 38 5.53 -6.06 -8.91
N GLY A 39 5.74 -4.75 -8.72
CA GLY A 39 5.50 -4.07 -7.46
C GLY A 39 4.02 -4.12 -7.07
N ARG A 40 3.14 -3.82 -8.02
CA ARG A 40 1.69 -3.92 -7.82
C ARG A 40 1.25 -5.36 -7.52
N GLU A 41 1.77 -6.35 -8.23
CA GLU A 41 1.48 -7.78 -7.97
C GLU A 41 1.92 -8.22 -6.57
N THR A 42 3.08 -7.75 -6.13
CA THR A 42 3.60 -8.05 -4.78
C THR A 42 2.71 -7.44 -3.71
N VAL A 43 2.34 -6.17 -3.85
CA VAL A 43 1.46 -5.48 -2.90
C VAL A 43 0.06 -6.08 -2.93
N SER A 44 -0.51 -6.39 -4.10
CA SER A 44 -1.82 -7.03 -4.21
C SER A 44 -1.84 -8.41 -3.55
N GLY A 45 -0.80 -9.22 -3.75
CA GLY A 45 -0.72 -10.56 -3.15
C GLY A 45 -0.65 -10.53 -1.62
N ALA A 46 0.12 -9.59 -1.06
CA ALA A 46 0.28 -9.46 0.39
C ALA A 46 -0.93 -8.79 1.07
N THR A 47 -1.56 -7.82 0.40
CA THR A 47 -2.69 -7.06 0.98
C THR A 47 -4.03 -7.72 0.71
N GLY A 48 -4.16 -8.47 -0.39
CA GLY A 48 -5.42 -8.97 -0.93
C GLY A 48 -6.19 -7.92 -1.74
N VAL A 49 -5.60 -6.76 -2.03
CA VAL A 49 -6.21 -5.73 -2.90
C VAL A 49 -6.18 -6.23 -4.34
N THR A 50 -7.35 -6.41 -4.95
CA THR A 50 -7.47 -6.81 -6.36
C THR A 50 -7.85 -5.61 -7.24
N ALA A 51 -7.47 -5.63 -8.51
CA ALA A 51 -8.05 -4.70 -9.48
C ALA A 51 -9.55 -4.98 -9.61
N GLY A 52 -10.37 -3.95 -9.37
CA GLY A 52 -11.80 -3.96 -9.67
C GLY A 52 -12.08 -3.73 -11.14
#